data_AF-A0A4Y2TM81-F1
#
_entry.id   AF-A0A4Y2TM81-F1
#
_cell.length_a   1.000
_cell.length_b   1.000
_cell.length_c   1.000
_cell.angle_alpha   90.00
_cell.angle_beta   90.00
_cell.angle_gamma   90.00
#
_symmetry.space_group_name_H-M   'P 1'
#
loop_
_entity.id
_entity.type
_entity.pdbx_description
1 polymer ?
#
loop_
_entity_poly.entity_id
_entity_poly.type
_entity_poly.pdbx_seq_one_letter_code
_entity_poly.pdbx_strand_id
1 'polypeptide(L)'
;MKALMIASIAHDVGHPGLNETYLKKVRCTLAIMYDDPILEEHHVQTLFLILQDIRCNIFFDLESDDYKQVRVAILAFLRPKYGNLALALGILIWP
;
A
#
# COMPACT_ATOMS: atom_id res chain seq x y z
N MET A 1 -15.04 -1.11 7.73
CA MET A 1 -14.83 -2.50 7.23
C MET A 1 -14.21 -2.53 5.83
N LYS A 2 -14.79 -1.84 4.81
CA LYS A 2 -14.27 -1.81 3.43
C LYS A 2 -12.76 -1.50 3.34
N ALA A 3 -12.28 -0.48 4.06
CA ALA A 3 -10.86 -0.08 4.04
C ALA A 3 -9.88 -1.19 4.44
N LEU A 4 -10.19 -1.95 5.50
CA LEU A 4 -9.29 -2.99 6.02
C LEU A 4 -9.18 -4.17 5.06
N MET A 5 -10.30 -4.62 4.48
CA MET A 5 -10.30 -5.70 3.48
C MET A 5 -9.45 -5.34 2.26
N ILE A 6 -9.58 -4.11 1.78
CA ILE A 6 -8.82 -3.63 0.62
C ILE A 6 -7.34 -3.48 0.95
N ALA A 7 -7.02 -2.94 2.12
CA ALA A 7 -5.64 -2.86 2.57
C ALA A 7 -5.01 -4.26 2.74
N SER A 8 -5.76 -5.24 3.25
CA SER A 8 -5.30 -6.63 3.34
C SER A 8 -5.11 -7.29 1.97
N ILE A 9 -5.98 -7.03 0.98
CA ILE A 9 -5.79 -7.56 -0.38
C ILE A 9 -4.59 -6.88 -1.06
N ALA A 10 -4.39 -5.58 -0.80
CA ALA A 10 -3.37 -4.77 -1.45
C ALA A 10 -2.00 -4.81 -0.76
N HIS A 11 -1.83 -5.51 0.37
CA HIS A 11 -0.61 -5.41 1.18
C HIS A 11 0.67 -5.78 0.41
N ASP A 12 0.59 -6.73 -0.52
CA ASP A 12 1.70 -7.17 -1.38
C ASP A 12 1.43 -6.92 -2.88
N VAL A 13 0.52 -6.00 -3.23
CA VAL A 13 0.14 -5.79 -4.63
C VAL A 13 1.32 -5.28 -5.46
N GLY A 14 1.67 -6.01 -6.52
CA GLY A 14 2.84 -5.66 -7.35
C GLY A 14 4.19 -6.08 -6.77
N HIS A 15 4.22 -6.91 -5.71
CA HIS A 15 5.48 -7.41 -5.16
C HIS A 15 6.28 -8.24 -6.21
N PRO A 16 7.54 -7.87 -6.53
CA PRO A 16 8.34 -8.51 -7.58
C PRO A 16 8.93 -9.87 -7.17
N GLY A 17 8.70 -10.32 -5.93
CA GLY A 17 9.28 -11.54 -5.37
C GLY A 17 10.75 -11.40 -4.95
N LEU A 18 11.22 -10.16 -4.76
CA LEU A 18 12.60 -9.84 -4.41
C LEU A 18 12.62 -8.97 -3.15
N ASN A 19 13.59 -9.22 -2.26
CA ASN A 19 13.73 -8.40 -1.05
C ASN A 19 14.20 -6.98 -1.39
N GLU A 20 13.83 -6.03 -0.52
CA GLU A 20 14.16 -4.61 -0.68
C GLU A 20 15.68 -4.37 -0.79
N THR A 21 16.47 -5.10 0.01
CA THR A 21 17.94 -5.03 -0.04
C THR A 21 18.50 -5.43 -1.41
N TYR A 22 17.86 -6.41 -2.07
CA TYR A 22 18.26 -6.83 -3.41
C TYR A 22 17.94 -5.73 -4.42
N LEU A 23 16.72 -5.18 -4.37
CA LEU A 23 16.25 -4.10 -5.24
C LEU A 23 17.18 -2.87 -5.20
N LYS A 24 17.68 -2.50 -4.00
CA LYS A 24 18.67 -1.44 -3.81
C LYS A 24 20.03 -1.78 -4.43
N LYS A 25 20.53 -3.00 -4.18
CA LYS A 25 21.83 -3.45 -4.67
C LYS A 25 21.90 -3.46 -6.20
N VAL A 26 20.84 -3.90 -6.86
CA VAL A 26 20.78 -3.94 -8.34
C VAL A 26 20.36 -2.62 -8.97
N ARG A 27 20.07 -1.58 -8.16
CA ARG A 27 19.55 -0.27 -8.62
C ARG A 27 18.41 -0.42 -9.62
N CYS A 28 17.45 -1.29 -9.30
CA CYS A 28 16.27 -1.47 -10.12
C CYS A 28 15.49 -0.16 -10.22
N THR A 29 14.63 -0.04 -11.24
CA THR A 29 13.82 1.16 -11.45
C THR A 29 13.00 1.55 -10.21
N LEU A 30 12.50 0.58 -9.44
CA LEU A 30 11.78 0.84 -8.19
C LEU A 30 12.67 1.53 -7.14
N ALA A 31 13.94 1.13 -7.02
CA ALA A 31 14.91 1.74 -6.11
C ALA A 31 15.43 3.11 -6.57
N ILE A 32 15.15 3.50 -7.82
CA ILE A 32 15.40 4.86 -8.32
C ILE A 32 14.18 5.75 -8.06
N MET A 33 12.98 5.19 -8.14
CA MET A 33 11.72 5.90 -8.02
C MET A 33 11.30 6.16 -6.57
N TYR A 34 11.65 5.25 -5.65
CA TYR A 34 11.26 5.30 -4.25
C TYR A 34 12.47 5.25 -3.31
N ASP A 35 12.36 5.97 -2.20
CA ASP A 35 13.24 5.87 -1.03
C ASP A 35 12.78 4.73 -0.10
N ASP A 36 13.26 4.69 1.14
CA ASP A 36 13.00 3.61 2.10
C ASP A 36 11.71 3.81 2.92
N PRO A 37 10.77 2.84 2.97
CA PRO A 37 10.80 1.52 2.32
C PRO A 37 10.20 1.48 0.90
N ILE A 38 10.95 0.90 -0.05
CA ILE A 38 10.63 0.91 -1.49
C ILE A 38 9.33 0.16 -1.80
N LEU A 39 9.15 -1.01 -1.17
CA LEU A 39 8.04 -1.92 -1.48
C LEU A 39 6.70 -1.39 -0.97
N GLU A 40 6.66 -0.87 0.26
CA GLU A 40 5.45 -0.26 0.82
C GLU A 40 4.95 0.91 -0.04
N GLU A 41 5.88 1.75 -0.52
CA GLU A 41 5.57 2.85 -1.44
C GLU A 41 5.03 2.33 -2.79
N HIS A 42 5.61 1.25 -3.30
CA HIS A 42 5.15 0.62 -4.53
C HIS A 42 3.74 0.02 -4.41
N HIS A 43 3.42 -0.66 -3.29
CA HIS A 43 2.10 -1.23 -3.03
C HIS A 43 1.01 -0.16 -2.96
N VAL A 44 1.29 0.95 -2.27
CA VAL A 44 0.40 2.11 -2.20
C VAL A 44 0.14 2.71 -3.59
N GLN A 45 1.20 2.98 -4.35
CA GLN A 45 1.06 3.58 -5.67
C GLN A 45 0.25 2.68 -6.61
N THR A 46 0.54 1.37 -6.58
CA THR A 46 -0.14 0.38 -7.43
C THR A 46 -1.64 0.29 -7.08
N LEU A 47 -1.98 0.28 -5.78
CA LEU A 47 -3.38 0.29 -5.35
C LEU A 47 -4.13 1.54 -5.86
N PHE A 48 -3.56 2.73 -5.65
CA PHE A 48 -4.24 3.96 -6.08
C PHE A 48 -4.32 4.09 -7.61
N LEU A 49 -3.35 3.55 -8.35
CA LEU A 49 -3.42 3.47 -9.81
C LEU A 49 -4.57 2.57 -10.27
N ILE A 50 -4.80 1.43 -9.61
CA ILE A 50 -5.94 0.55 -9.90
C ILE A 50 -7.26 1.27 -9.58
N LEU A 51 -7.34 1.95 -8.44
CA LEU A 51 -8.54 2.68 -8.02
C LEU A 51 -8.86 3.91 -8.88
N GLN A 52 -7.92 4.42 -9.68
CA GLN A 52 -8.17 5.50 -10.64
C GLN A 52 -9.01 5.04 -11.84
N ASP A 53 -9.02 3.74 -12.18
CA ASP A 53 -9.92 3.23 -13.22
C ASP A 53 -11.36 3.21 -12.66
N ILE A 54 -12.27 3.90 -13.36
CA ILE A 54 -13.69 3.98 -12.98
C ILE A 54 -14.35 2.61 -12.82
N ARG A 55 -13.88 1.59 -13.56
CA ARG A 55 -14.38 0.21 -13.49
C ARG A 55 -13.89 -0.53 -12.24
N CYS A 56 -12.79 -0.07 -11.65
CA CYS A 56 -12.15 -0.66 -10.48
C CYS A 56 -12.32 0.19 -9.21
N ASN A 57 -12.91 1.38 -9.33
CA ASN A 57 -13.15 2.27 -8.20
C ASN A 57 -14.31 1.76 -7.33
N ILE A 58 -14.01 0.87 -6.40
CA ILE A 58 -14.92 0.34 -5.38
C ILE A 58 -15.43 1.39 -4.37
N PHE A 59 -14.88 2.60 -4.40
CA PHE A 59 -15.25 3.73 -3.54
C PHE A 59 -16.04 4.81 -4.30
N PHE A 60 -16.56 4.49 -5.49
CA PHE A 60 -17.32 5.43 -6.32
C PHE A 60 -18.58 5.98 -5.66
N ASP A 61 -19.14 5.23 -4.69
CA ASP A 61 -20.36 5.55 -3.96
C ASP A 61 -20.12 6.36 -2.69
N LEU A 62 -18.86 6.60 -2.31
CA LEU A 62 -18.52 7.31 -1.08
C LEU A 62 -18.54 8.82 -1.25
N GLU A 63 -19.03 9.52 -0.23
CA GLU A 63 -18.88 10.96 -0.12
C GLU A 63 -17.42 11.35 0.13
N SER A 64 -17.09 12.61 -0.17
CA SER A 64 -15.71 13.11 -0.14
C SER A 64 -15.03 13.00 1.23
N ASP A 65 -15.79 13.03 2.34
CA ASP A 65 -15.24 12.92 3.69
C ASP A 65 -14.95 11.45 4.06
N ASP A 66 -15.90 10.56 3.79
CA ASP A 66 -15.72 9.11 3.98
C ASP A 66 -14.56 8.56 3.14
N TYR A 67 -14.41 9.04 1.91
CA TYR A 67 -13.29 8.66 1.05
C TYR A 67 -11.95 9.08 1.65
N LYS A 68 -11.85 10.27 2.26
CA LYS A 68 -10.63 10.71 2.95
C LYS A 68 -10.32 9.80 4.13
N GLN A 69 -11.33 9.43 4.93
CA GLN A 69 -11.14 8.53 6.07
C GLN A 69 -10.67 7.14 5.64
N VAL A 70 -11.28 6.58 4.60
CA VAL A 70 -10.87 5.30 4.00
C VAL A 70 -9.45 5.37 3.46
N ARG A 71 -9.09 6.44 2.74
CA ARG A 71 -7.74 6.66 2.22
C ARG A 71 -6.71 6.71 3.35
N VAL A 72 -6.99 7.43 4.43
CA VAL A 72 -6.10 7.50 5.60
C VAL A 72 -5.93 6.12 6.23
N ALA A 73 -7.01 5.34 6.38
CA ALA A 73 -6.96 4.00 6.95
C ALA A 73 -6.13 3.02 6.09
N ILE A 74 -6.30 3.05 4.76
CA ILE A 74 -5.50 2.24 3.82
C ILE A 74 -4.02 2.62 3.91
N LEU A 75 -3.71 3.92 3.89
CA LEU A 75 -2.33 4.41 4.01
C LEU A 75 -1.69 4.01 5.34
N ALA A 76 -2.43 4.07 6.45
CA ALA A 76 -1.91 3.67 7.76
C ALA A 76 -1.60 2.16 7.84
N PHE A 77 -2.29 1.34 7.05
CA PHE A 77 -2.06 -0.10 6.99
C PHE A 77 -0.90 -0.47 6.06
N LEU A 78 -0.87 0.12 4.85
CA LEU A 78 0.16 -0.17 3.84
C LEU A 78 1.50 0.52 4.13
N ARG A 79 1.51 1.60 4.94
CA ARG A 79 2.73 2.25 5.42
C ARG A 79 2.78 2.21 6.96
N PRO A 80 3.21 1.08 7.55
CA PRO A 80 3.42 0.94 8.98
C PRO A 80 4.29 2.04 9.61
N LYS A 81 5.21 2.64 8.84
CA LYS A 81 6.06 3.75 9.29
C LYS A 81 5.29 4.95 9.87
N TYR A 82 4.01 5.12 9.52
CA TYR A 82 3.18 6.26 9.95
C TYR A 82 2.03 5.87 10.89
N GLY A 83 1.89 4.59 11.26
CA GLY A 83 0.83 4.14 12.14
C GLY A 83 1.22 2.90 12.93
N ASN A 84 1.24 3.02 14.26
CA ASN A 84 1.39 1.93 15.23
C ASN A 84 0.30 0.83 15.14
N LEU A 85 -0.48 0.77 14.06
CA LEU A 85 -1.60 -0.14 13.82
C LEU A 85 -1.16 -1.48 13.21
N ALA A 86 -0.14 -1.50 12.35
CA ALA A 86 0.33 -2.75 11.73
C ALA A 86 0.96 -3.71 12.76
N LEU A 87 1.67 -3.15 13.75
CA LEU A 87 2.22 -3.92 14.89
C LEU A 87 1.13 -4.48 15.81
N ALA A 88 -0.02 -3.80 15.90
CA ALA A 88 -1.15 -4.20 16.74
C ALA A 88 -1.98 -5.35 16.14
N LEU A 89 -1.91 -5.58 14.82
CA LEU A 89 -2.70 -6.60 14.13
C LEU A 89 -1.92 -7.90 13.87
N GLY A 90 -0.63 -7.97 14.21
CA GLY A 90 0.18 -9.21 14.07
C GLY A 90 0.28 -9.72 12.63
N ILE A 91 0.01 -8.87 11.64
CA ILE A 91 0.10 -9.21 10.22
C ILE A 91 1.58 -9.16 9.87
N LEU A 92 2.08 -10.30 9.40
CA LEU A 92 3.47 -10.63 9.13
C LEU A 92 4.11 -9.53 8.24
N ILE A 93 4.84 -8.59 8.84
CA ILE A 93 5.74 -7.71 8.10
C ILE A 93 6.94 -8.59 7.77
N TRP A 94 7.08 -9.02 6.51
CA TRP A 94 8.23 -9.80 6.08
C TRP A 94 9.53 -8.97 6.26
N PRO A 95 10.63 -9.58 6.75
CA PRO A 95 11.89 -8.88 7.02
C PRO A 95 12.62 -8.35 5.77
#